data_AF-A0A2N0A0M2-F1
#
_entry.id   AF-A0A2N0A0M2-F1
#
_cell.length_a   1.000
_cell.length_b   1.000
_cell.length_c   1.000
_cell.angle_alpha   90.00
_cell.angle_beta   90.00
_cell.angle_gamma   90.00
#
_symmetry.space_group_name_H-M   'P 1'
#
loop_
_entity.id
_entity.type
_entity.pdbx_description
1 polymer ?
#
loop_
_entity_poly.entity_id
_entity_poly.type
_entity_poly.pdbx_seq_one_letter_code
_entity_poly.pdbx_strand_id
1 'polypeptide(L)'
;MEIMKFLFLNIIIVISSCDIANFKTGNDRPTGVDPRALWIEKGLNGNGYWHLEKKEGKTTIYQSWLAGGNLHSEVVQQGNIRYSKIYHNNGNLQEKGSYLYGPVFDEISNTTEDGFSPFGLWVEYYENGKIHIISCHTPDIYESIGTKCGLELEYSEDGKVIRHFDFKRKCKKGCDGNAEHRQK
;
A
#
# COMPACT_ATOMS: atom_id res chain seq x y z
N MET A 1 44.44 63.76 -7.62
CA MET A 1 44.58 63.62 -6.16
C MET A 1 43.25 63.99 -5.56
N GLU A 2 42.71 63.11 -4.72
CA GLU A 2 41.42 63.16 -4.01
C GLU A 2 40.13 62.70 -4.73
N ILE A 3 39.91 61.38 -4.60
CA ILE A 3 38.74 60.72 -3.99
C ILE A 3 37.35 60.97 -4.63
N MET A 4 37.08 60.14 -5.65
CA MET A 4 35.93 59.23 -5.78
C MET A 4 34.80 59.39 -4.75
N LYS A 5 33.67 60.00 -5.15
CA LYS A 5 32.40 59.90 -4.42
C LYS A 5 31.53 58.79 -5.02
N PHE A 6 31.47 57.70 -4.26
CA PHE A 6 30.53 56.59 -4.34
C PHE A 6 29.07 57.06 -4.34
N LEU A 7 28.28 56.54 -5.29
CA LEU A 7 26.83 56.38 -5.13
C LEU A 7 26.47 55.02 -5.74
N PHE A 8 26.89 53.97 -5.04
CA PHE A 8 26.31 52.64 -5.22
C PHE A 8 24.91 52.68 -4.62
N LEU A 9 23.92 52.49 -5.48
CA LEU A 9 22.56 52.18 -5.11
C LEU A 9 22.58 50.82 -4.38
N ASN A 10 22.66 50.86 -3.06
CA ASN A 10 22.53 49.70 -2.20
C ASN A 10 21.09 49.18 -2.30
N ILE A 11 20.86 48.22 -3.19
CA ILE A 11 19.74 47.29 -3.06
C ILE A 11 20.10 46.39 -1.86
N ILE A 12 19.71 46.82 -0.66
CA ILE A 12 19.64 45.94 0.49
C ILE A 12 18.38 45.12 0.30
N ILE A 13 18.50 43.96 -0.33
CA ILE A 13 17.54 42.88 -0.09
C ILE A 13 17.77 42.49 1.36
N VAL A 14 16.93 43.00 2.24
CA VAL A 14 16.74 42.43 3.57
C VAL A 14 16.12 41.06 3.31
N ILE A 15 16.96 40.04 3.15
CA ILE A 15 16.56 38.66 3.36
C ILE A 15 16.31 38.59 4.85
N SER A 16 15.09 38.97 5.23
CA SER A 16 14.53 38.74 6.55
C SER A 16 14.82 37.29 6.87
N SER A 17 15.71 37.12 7.85
CA SER A 17 16.01 35.91 8.58
C SER A 17 14.96 34.85 8.37
N CYS A 18 15.34 33.82 7.61
CA CYS A 18 15.23 32.41 7.98
C CYS A 18 14.21 32.07 9.09
N ASP A 19 12.96 32.50 8.93
CA ASP A 19 11.80 31.85 9.51
C ASP A 19 11.27 30.87 8.46
N ILE A 20 12.16 29.97 8.00
CA ILE A 20 11.73 28.58 7.94
C ILE A 20 11.58 28.21 9.41
N ALA A 21 10.45 28.63 9.98
CA ALA A 21 9.92 28.01 11.16
C ALA A 21 9.97 26.53 10.83
N ASN A 22 10.93 25.85 11.46
CA ASN A 22 10.92 24.42 11.59
C ASN A 22 9.52 24.13 12.09
N PHE A 23 8.63 23.75 11.18
CA PHE A 23 7.40 23.11 11.52
C PHE A 23 7.84 21.75 12.04
N LYS A 24 8.37 21.73 13.27
CA LYS A 24 8.51 20.55 14.10
C LYS A 24 7.08 20.14 14.43
N THR A 25 6.38 19.59 13.46
CA THR A 25 5.52 18.44 13.77
C THR A 25 6.46 17.42 14.38
N GLY A 26 6.14 16.89 15.55
CA GLY A 26 7.06 16.12 16.41
C GLY A 26 7.54 14.77 15.86
N ASN A 27 7.67 14.60 14.53
CA ASN A 27 8.10 13.38 13.87
C ASN A 27 9.11 13.71 12.77
N ASP A 28 10.39 13.75 13.13
CA ASP A 28 11.45 13.77 12.12
C ASP A 28 11.29 12.54 11.21
N ARG A 29 11.33 12.76 9.89
CA ARG A 29 11.12 11.69 8.91
C ARG A 29 12.21 10.61 9.07
N PRO A 30 11.84 9.33 9.28
CA PRO A 30 12.82 8.24 9.36
C PRO A 30 13.58 8.01 8.05
N THR A 31 14.81 7.51 8.14
CA THR A 31 15.76 7.34 7.02
C THR A 31 15.30 6.34 5.93
N GLY A 32 14.22 5.58 6.14
CA GLY A 32 13.63 4.66 5.16
C GLY A 32 12.37 5.18 4.44
N VAL A 33 11.87 6.36 4.81
CA VAL A 33 10.64 6.93 4.25
C VAL A 33 10.99 7.84 3.07
N ASP A 34 10.28 7.69 1.95
CA ASP A 34 10.47 8.56 0.78
C ASP A 34 10.31 10.04 1.18
N PRO A 35 11.23 10.94 0.76
CA PRO A 35 11.20 12.35 1.16
C PRO A 35 9.95 13.11 0.69
N ARG A 36 9.19 12.55 -0.26
CA ARG A 36 7.92 13.12 -0.73
C ARG A 36 6.72 12.63 0.07
N ALA A 37 6.89 11.63 0.95
CA ALA A 37 5.79 11.11 1.75
C ALA A 37 5.31 12.16 2.77
N LEU A 38 3.99 12.20 2.94
CA LEU A 38 3.27 13.08 3.85
C LEU A 38 2.95 12.34 5.14
N TRP A 39 3.06 13.03 6.28
CA TRP A 39 2.62 12.51 7.57
C TRP A 39 1.10 12.60 7.69
N ILE A 40 0.46 11.51 8.11
CA ILE A 40 -0.98 11.42 8.37
C ILE A 40 -1.18 11.15 9.86
N GLU A 41 -1.70 12.12 10.60
CA GLU A 41 -1.77 12.09 12.08
C GLU A 41 -2.75 11.05 12.66
N LYS A 42 -3.76 10.62 11.90
CA LYS A 42 -4.78 9.66 12.35
C LYS A 42 -4.70 8.37 11.55
N GLY A 43 -3.91 7.40 12.04
CA GLY A 43 -3.88 6.03 11.54
C GLY A 43 -4.81 5.08 12.31
N LEU A 44 -4.86 3.82 11.86
CA LEU A 44 -5.76 2.75 12.32
C LEU A 44 -5.69 2.42 13.82
N ASN A 45 -4.64 2.83 14.53
CA ASN A 45 -4.40 2.50 15.95
C ASN A 45 -4.05 3.73 16.81
N GLY A 46 -4.42 4.95 16.38
CA GLY A 46 -4.10 6.19 17.09
C GLY A 46 -2.66 6.71 16.90
N ASN A 47 -1.80 5.93 16.24
CA ASN A 47 -0.50 6.36 15.76
C ASN A 47 -0.60 6.81 14.30
N GLY A 48 0.04 7.92 13.94
CA GLY A 48 0.12 8.38 12.55
C GLY A 48 1.03 7.50 11.68
N TYR A 49 1.03 7.77 10.38
CA TYR A 49 1.80 7.02 9.39
C TYR A 49 2.27 7.94 8.25
N TRP A 50 3.27 7.50 7.49
CA TRP A 50 3.72 8.20 6.29
C TRP A 50 3.03 7.63 5.06
N HIS A 51 2.61 8.51 4.15
CA HIS A 51 1.89 8.13 2.94
C HIS A 51 2.46 8.82 1.71
N LEU A 52 2.61 8.08 0.63
CA LEU A 52 2.99 8.61 -0.67
C LEU A 52 2.06 8.05 -1.76
N GLU A 53 1.54 8.96 -2.59
CA GLU A 53 0.89 8.63 -3.85
C GLU A 53 1.78 9.06 -5.02
N LYS A 54 2.08 8.12 -5.93
CA LYS A 54 2.82 8.36 -7.18
C LYS A 54 1.92 8.05 -8.37
N LYS A 55 1.89 8.91 -9.37
CA LYS A 55 1.16 8.68 -10.63
C LYS A 55 2.14 8.46 -11.78
N GLU A 56 1.99 7.34 -12.47
CA GLU A 56 2.81 6.90 -13.60
C GLU A 56 1.89 6.51 -14.77
N GLY A 57 1.59 7.49 -15.62
CA GLY A 57 0.63 7.30 -16.70
C GLY A 57 -0.78 7.00 -16.18
N LYS A 58 -1.29 5.78 -16.47
CA LYS A 58 -2.60 5.30 -16.00
C LYS A 58 -2.52 4.52 -14.68
N THR A 59 -1.33 4.41 -14.10
CA THR A 59 -1.07 3.66 -12.88
C THR A 59 -0.88 4.62 -11.72
N THR A 60 -1.50 4.31 -10.59
CA THR A 60 -1.26 4.99 -9.32
C THR A 60 -0.63 4.02 -8.35
N ILE A 61 0.47 4.41 -7.72
CA ILE A 61 1.19 3.62 -6.72
C ILE A 61 1.05 4.33 -5.38
N TYR A 62 0.49 3.64 -4.39
CA TYR A 62 0.43 4.09 -3.01
C TYR A 62 1.46 3.33 -2.18
N GLN A 63 2.18 4.04 -1.34
CA GLN A 63 3.09 3.45 -0.36
C GLN A 63 2.78 4.06 1.01
N SER A 64 2.74 3.21 2.03
CA SER A 64 2.52 3.64 3.40
C SER A 64 3.58 3.03 4.31
N TRP A 65 4.15 3.85 5.20
CA TRP A 65 5.12 3.43 6.21
C TRP A 65 4.56 3.70 7.60
N LEU A 66 4.87 2.82 8.55
CA LEU A 66 4.59 3.05 9.96
C LEU A 66 5.32 4.30 10.47
N ALA A 67 4.92 4.80 11.64
CA ALA A 67 5.54 5.96 12.27
C ALA A 67 7.07 5.88 12.34
N GLY A 68 7.61 4.72 12.68
CA GLY A 68 9.05 4.44 12.76
C GLY A 68 9.75 4.25 11.41
N GLY A 69 9.03 4.29 10.30
CA GLY A 69 9.59 4.28 8.94
C GLY A 69 9.67 2.92 8.26
N ASN A 70 9.17 1.85 8.88
CA ASN A 70 9.05 0.55 8.22
C ASN A 70 7.94 0.61 7.16
N LEU A 71 8.23 0.15 5.94
CA LEU A 71 7.23 0.03 4.89
C LEU A 71 6.16 -0.97 5.36
N HIS A 72 4.90 -0.55 5.32
CA HIS A 72 3.77 -1.35 5.76
C HIS A 72 2.95 -1.85 4.59
N SER A 73 2.74 -1.03 3.56
CA SER A 73 2.00 -1.44 2.38
C SER A 73 2.47 -0.75 1.10
N GLU A 74 2.32 -1.49 0.00
CA GLU A 74 2.46 -1.01 -1.36
C GLU A 74 1.25 -1.44 -2.18
N VAL A 75 0.62 -0.50 -2.85
CA VAL A 75 -0.59 -0.73 -3.64
C VAL A 75 -0.38 -0.16 -5.04
N VAL A 76 -0.51 -1.00 -6.05
CA VAL A 76 -0.47 -0.61 -7.47
C VAL A 76 -1.88 -0.68 -8.03
N GLN A 77 -2.43 0.45 -8.46
CA GLN A 77 -3.78 0.56 -8.99
C GLN A 77 -3.74 0.99 -10.46
N GLN A 78 -4.44 0.27 -11.32
CA GLN A 78 -4.61 0.60 -12.73
C GLN A 78 -6.07 0.38 -13.13
N GLY A 79 -6.81 1.47 -13.33
CA GLY A 79 -8.25 1.41 -13.59
C GLY A 79 -9.00 0.76 -12.43
N ASN A 80 -9.76 -0.30 -12.72
CA ASN A 80 -10.55 -1.06 -11.74
C ASN A 80 -9.78 -2.22 -11.08
N ILE A 81 -8.48 -2.36 -11.33
CA ILE A 81 -7.66 -3.41 -10.73
C ILE A 81 -6.69 -2.79 -9.74
N ARG A 82 -6.55 -3.43 -8.60
CA ARG A 82 -5.58 -3.10 -7.56
C ARG A 82 -4.77 -4.34 -7.21
N TYR A 83 -3.48 -4.19 -7.06
CA TYR A 83 -2.59 -5.19 -6.51
C TYR A 83 -1.98 -4.66 -5.22
N SER A 84 -2.02 -5.45 -4.16
CA SER A 84 -1.54 -5.05 -2.84
C SER A 84 -0.43 -5.97 -2.37
N LYS A 85 0.55 -5.38 -1.68
CA LYS A 85 1.51 -6.04 -0.82
C LYS A 85 1.42 -5.40 0.56
N ILE A 86 1.26 -6.21 1.60
CA ILE A 86 1.36 -5.77 2.99
C ILE A 86 2.58 -6.44 3.61
N TYR A 87 3.28 -5.74 4.47
CA TYR A 87 4.53 -6.16 5.09
C TYR A 87 4.39 -6.23 6.61
N HIS A 88 5.05 -7.22 7.19
CA HIS A 88 5.29 -7.34 8.62
C HIS A 88 6.21 -6.21 9.10
N ASN A 89 6.21 -5.95 10.41
CA ASN A 89 7.04 -4.90 11.02
C ASN A 89 8.55 -5.12 10.81
N ASN A 90 8.98 -6.36 10.57
CA ASN A 90 10.36 -6.73 10.28
C ASN A 90 10.76 -6.53 8.80
N GLY A 91 9.83 -6.06 7.96
CA GLY A 91 10.04 -5.81 6.53
C GLY A 91 9.78 -7.01 5.62
N ASN A 92 9.52 -8.21 6.17
CA ASN A 92 9.12 -9.35 5.37
C ASN A 92 7.71 -9.16 4.83
N LEU A 93 7.45 -9.68 3.62
CA LEU A 93 6.12 -9.67 3.04
C LEU A 93 5.18 -10.48 3.96
N GLN A 94 4.02 -9.92 4.27
CA GLN A 94 2.96 -10.56 5.05
C GLN A 94 1.91 -11.17 4.14
N GLU A 95 1.44 -10.40 3.16
CA GLU A 95 0.45 -10.87 2.20
C GLU A 95 0.56 -10.13 0.87
N LYS A 96 0.11 -10.78 -0.19
CA LYS A 96 -0.09 -10.16 -1.49
C LYS A 96 -1.28 -10.75 -2.22
N GLY A 97 -1.94 -9.91 -3.02
CA GLY A 97 -3.06 -10.33 -3.83
C GLY A 97 -3.65 -9.21 -4.66
N SER A 98 -4.64 -9.57 -5.47
CA SER A 98 -5.33 -8.65 -6.37
C SER A 98 -6.77 -8.40 -5.92
N TYR A 99 -7.24 -7.19 -6.20
CA TYR A 99 -8.61 -6.75 -5.99
C TYR A 99 -9.20 -6.15 -7.26
N LEU A 100 -10.50 -6.37 -7.44
CA LEU A 100 -11.30 -5.83 -8.52
C LEU A 100 -12.32 -4.85 -7.95
N TYR A 101 -12.39 -3.66 -8.54
CA TYR A 101 -13.39 -2.67 -8.20
C TYR A 101 -14.73 -3.01 -8.85
N GLY A 102 -15.79 -3.00 -8.06
CA GLY A 102 -17.15 -3.24 -8.47
C GLY A 102 -18.08 -3.41 -7.26
N PRO A 103 -19.29 -3.93 -7.46
CA PRO A 103 -20.24 -4.11 -6.37
C PRO A 103 -19.71 -5.12 -5.34
N VAL A 104 -19.73 -4.72 -4.06
CA VAL A 104 -19.38 -5.52 -2.87
C VAL A 104 -20.42 -5.32 -1.79
N PHE A 105 -20.66 -6.36 -1.00
CA PHE A 105 -21.52 -6.25 0.17
C PHE A 105 -20.73 -5.70 1.35
N ASP A 106 -21.21 -4.60 1.90
CA ASP A 106 -20.74 -4.06 3.16
C ASP A 106 -21.63 -4.59 4.29
N GLU A 107 -21.03 -5.38 5.17
CA GLU A 107 -21.69 -5.97 6.33
C GLU A 107 -22.09 -4.91 7.37
N ILE A 108 -21.37 -3.78 7.44
CA ILE A 108 -21.64 -2.73 8.44
C ILE A 108 -22.92 -1.98 8.08
N SER A 109 -23.05 -1.54 6.83
CA SER A 109 -24.25 -0.89 6.34
C SER A 109 -25.37 -1.87 5.95
N ASN A 110 -25.06 -3.16 5.77
CA ASN A 110 -25.95 -4.17 5.21
C ASN A 110 -26.48 -3.76 3.82
N THR A 111 -25.60 -3.18 3.00
CA THR A 111 -25.91 -2.73 1.63
C THR A 111 -24.86 -3.19 0.63
N THR A 112 -25.21 -3.13 -0.65
CA THR A 112 -24.24 -3.29 -1.73
C THR A 112 -23.74 -1.92 -2.16
N GLU A 113 -22.43 -1.72 -2.08
CA GLU A 113 -21.75 -0.51 -2.50
C GLU A 113 -20.62 -0.84 -3.49
N ASP A 114 -20.08 0.18 -4.17
CA ASP A 114 -18.92 -0.01 -5.02
C ASP A 114 -17.64 -0.02 -4.17
N GLY A 115 -16.83 -1.05 -4.33
CA GLY A 115 -15.61 -1.24 -3.56
C GLY A 115 -14.69 -2.30 -4.17
N PHE A 116 -13.60 -2.62 -3.47
CA PHE A 116 -12.59 -3.55 -3.95
C PHE A 116 -12.82 -4.94 -3.32
N SER A 117 -13.11 -5.94 -4.15
CA SER A 117 -13.18 -7.36 -3.73
C SER A 117 -11.95 -8.14 -4.18
N PRO A 118 -11.42 -9.06 -3.37
CA PRO A 118 -10.27 -9.86 -3.75
C PRO A 118 -10.61 -10.85 -4.86
N PHE A 119 -9.64 -11.12 -5.72
CA PHE A 119 -9.74 -12.13 -6.76
C PHE A 119 -8.38 -12.76 -7.07
N GLY A 120 -8.42 -13.94 -7.71
CA GLY A 120 -7.22 -14.62 -8.15
C GLY A 120 -6.42 -15.18 -6.98
N LEU A 121 -5.11 -15.32 -7.18
CA LEU A 121 -4.19 -15.89 -6.19
C LEU A 121 -3.91 -14.89 -5.06
N TRP A 122 -4.04 -15.39 -3.85
CA TRP A 122 -3.62 -14.73 -2.62
C TRP A 122 -2.56 -15.58 -1.94
N VAL A 123 -1.51 -14.93 -1.46
CA VAL A 123 -0.42 -15.58 -0.74
C VAL A 123 -0.16 -14.83 0.54
N GLU A 124 -0.23 -15.56 1.65
CA GLU A 124 0.12 -15.09 2.99
C GLU A 124 1.42 -15.75 3.43
N TYR A 125 2.15 -15.05 4.29
CA TYR A 125 3.49 -15.40 4.72
C TYR A 125 3.64 -15.26 6.23
N TYR A 126 4.39 -16.17 6.82
CA TYR A 126 4.89 -16.03 8.18
C TYR A 126 5.84 -14.84 8.31
N GLU A 127 6.05 -14.38 9.55
CA GLU A 127 7.03 -13.32 9.83
C GLU A 127 8.44 -13.68 9.36
N ASN A 128 8.78 -14.96 9.27
CA ASN A 128 10.08 -15.44 8.76
C ASN A 128 10.19 -15.41 7.22
N GLY A 129 9.15 -14.95 6.51
CA GLY A 129 9.10 -14.82 5.05
C GLY A 129 8.73 -16.11 4.30
N LYS A 130 8.47 -17.22 5.00
CA LYS A 130 7.98 -18.46 4.37
C LYS A 130 6.48 -18.38 4.11
N ILE A 131 6.02 -19.10 3.10
CA ILE A 131 4.61 -19.18 2.74
C ILE A 131 3.84 -19.83 3.90
N HIS A 132 2.74 -19.19 4.28
CA HIS A 132 1.77 -19.70 5.25
C HIS A 132 0.56 -20.26 4.51
N ILE A 133 -0.11 -19.44 3.70
CA ILE A 133 -1.32 -19.83 2.97
C ILE A 133 -1.20 -19.41 1.51
N ILE A 134 -1.65 -20.30 0.62
CA ILE A 134 -2.01 -19.97 -0.76
C ILE A 134 -3.50 -20.22 -0.90
N SER A 135 -4.24 -19.22 -1.34
CA SER A 135 -5.69 -19.34 -1.56
C SER A 135 -6.10 -18.65 -2.85
N CYS A 136 -7.19 -19.10 -3.48
CA CYS A 136 -7.80 -18.36 -4.57
C CYS A 136 -9.13 -17.75 -4.18
N HIS A 137 -9.38 -16.55 -4.68
CA HIS A 137 -10.59 -15.80 -4.43
C HIS A 137 -11.32 -15.49 -5.73
N THR A 138 -12.64 -15.39 -5.63
CA THR A 138 -13.46 -14.82 -6.69
C THR A 138 -14.28 -13.68 -6.12
N PRO A 139 -14.47 -12.58 -6.88
CA PRO A 139 -15.39 -11.52 -6.49
C PRO A 139 -16.77 -12.11 -6.24
N ASP A 140 -17.33 -11.80 -5.08
CA ASP A 140 -18.68 -12.13 -4.70
C ASP A 140 -19.35 -10.89 -4.11
N ILE A 141 -20.58 -10.65 -4.55
CA ILE A 141 -21.39 -9.51 -4.15
C ILE A 141 -22.01 -9.72 -2.78
N TYR A 142 -21.86 -10.89 -2.16
CA TYR A 142 -22.43 -11.22 -0.86
C TYR A 142 -21.38 -11.49 0.23
N GLU A 143 -20.09 -11.49 -0.13
CA GLU A 143 -19.00 -11.73 0.83
C GLU A 143 -17.96 -10.62 0.72
N SER A 144 -17.78 -9.89 1.81
CA SER A 144 -16.91 -8.71 1.92
C SER A 144 -15.44 -9.01 1.60
N ILE A 145 -14.97 -10.23 1.89
CA ILE A 145 -13.59 -10.69 1.67
C ILE A 145 -13.48 -11.53 0.39
N GLY A 146 -14.48 -11.46 -0.50
CA GLY A 146 -14.60 -12.37 -1.64
C GLY A 146 -14.75 -13.83 -1.19
N THR A 147 -15.18 -14.70 -2.11
CA THR A 147 -15.36 -16.11 -1.76
C THR A 147 -14.18 -16.92 -2.21
N LYS A 148 -13.68 -17.77 -1.30
CA LYS A 148 -12.69 -18.79 -1.64
C LYS A 148 -13.23 -19.72 -2.74
N CYS A 149 -12.38 -20.00 -3.71
CA CYS A 149 -12.72 -20.82 -4.88
C CYS A 149 -11.51 -21.67 -5.28
N GLY A 150 -11.72 -22.75 -6.03
CA GLY A 150 -10.63 -23.61 -6.44
C GLY A 150 -9.86 -24.20 -5.25
N LEU A 151 -8.68 -23.65 -4.95
CA LEU A 151 -7.73 -24.26 -4.03
C LEU A 151 -7.39 -23.35 -2.84
N GLU A 152 -7.22 -23.97 -1.67
CA GLU A 152 -6.45 -23.45 -0.56
C GLU A 152 -5.44 -24.48 -0.06
N LEU A 153 -4.20 -24.03 0.13
CA LEU A 153 -3.11 -24.79 0.72
C LEU A 153 -2.57 -24.03 1.92
N GLU A 154 -2.47 -24.72 3.05
CA GLU A 154 -1.80 -24.22 4.24
C GLU A 154 -0.49 -24.99 4.43
N TYR A 155 0.56 -24.23 4.73
CA TYR A 155 1.90 -24.73 4.93
C TYR A 155 2.29 -24.48 6.38
N SER A 156 3.02 -25.42 6.97
CA SER A 156 3.73 -25.17 8.22
C SER A 156 5.00 -24.35 7.98
N GLU A 157 5.57 -23.81 9.06
CA GLU A 157 6.81 -23.01 8.99
C GLU A 157 8.03 -23.78 8.45
N ASP A 158 8.01 -25.11 8.35
CA ASP A 158 9.08 -25.88 7.70
C ASP A 158 8.89 -26.02 6.17
N GLY A 159 7.76 -25.52 5.64
CA GLY A 159 7.41 -25.55 4.22
C GLY A 159 6.59 -26.78 3.79
N LYS A 160 6.16 -27.64 4.72
CA LYS A 160 5.28 -28.77 4.40
C LYS A 160 3.82 -28.35 4.34
N VAL A 161 3.10 -28.84 3.34
CA VAL A 161 1.63 -28.72 3.27
C VAL A 161 1.01 -29.48 4.43
N ILE A 162 0.24 -28.78 5.26
CA ILE A 162 -0.49 -29.34 6.41
C ILE A 162 -2.00 -29.39 6.19
N ARG A 163 -2.54 -28.55 5.30
CA ARG A 163 -3.94 -28.57 4.92
C ARG A 163 -4.10 -28.30 3.43
N HIS A 164 -5.02 -29.02 2.81
CA HIS A 164 -5.40 -28.87 1.41
C HIS A 164 -6.93 -28.89 1.34
N PHE A 165 -7.51 -27.82 0.82
CA PHE A 165 -8.95 -27.71 0.59
C PHE A 165 -9.25 -27.38 -0.88
N ASP A 166 -10.14 -28.17 -1.49
CA ASP A 166 -10.64 -27.98 -2.85
C ASP A 166 -12.08 -27.46 -2.78
N PHE A 167 -12.23 -26.14 -2.93
CA PHE A 167 -13.51 -25.49 -3.11
C PHE A 167 -14.05 -25.88 -4.49
N LYS A 168 -15.05 -26.76 -4.52
CA LYS A 168 -15.76 -27.20 -5.75
C LYS A 168 -16.29 -26.03 -6.61
N ARG A 169 -16.39 -24.84 -6.03
CA ARG A 169 -16.68 -23.59 -6.72
C ARG A 169 -15.52 -23.17 -7.63
N LYS A 170 -15.82 -22.97 -8.93
CA LYS A 170 -14.85 -22.45 -9.91
C LYS A 170 -14.57 -20.96 -9.69
N CYS A 171 -13.30 -20.56 -9.80
CA CYS A 171 -12.90 -19.16 -9.77
C CYS A 171 -13.28 -18.43 -11.06
N LYS A 172 -14.12 -17.39 -10.99
CA LYS A 172 -14.61 -16.65 -12.18
C LYS A 172 -13.49 -15.97 -12.96
N LYS A 173 -12.38 -15.63 -12.30
CA LYS A 173 -11.22 -14.93 -12.89
C LYS A 173 -9.93 -15.77 -12.90
N GLY A 174 -10.04 -17.07 -12.63
CA GLY A 174 -8.90 -17.99 -12.53
C GLY A 174 -8.16 -17.90 -11.18
N CYS A 175 -7.26 -18.86 -10.95
CA CYS A 175 -6.35 -18.92 -9.80
C CYS A 175 -4.94 -18.43 -10.17
N ASP A 176 -4.68 -18.19 -11.44
CA ASP A 176 -3.39 -17.86 -11.99
C ASP A 176 -3.26 -16.34 -11.88
N GLY A 177 -2.76 -15.88 -10.72
CA GLY A 177 -2.66 -14.48 -10.24
C GLY A 177 -1.85 -13.50 -11.09
N ASN A 178 -1.93 -13.58 -12.41
CA ASN A 178 -1.21 -12.74 -13.34
C ASN A 178 -2.03 -11.48 -13.70
N ALA A 179 -2.21 -10.59 -12.72
CA ALA A 179 -2.48 -9.19 -13.03
C ALA A 179 -1.23 -8.50 -13.62
N GLU A 180 -0.02 -8.97 -13.28
CA GLU A 180 1.26 -8.41 -13.75
C GLU A 180 1.66 -8.84 -15.18
N HIS A 181 1.00 -9.83 -15.80
CA HIS A 181 1.46 -10.43 -17.07
C HIS A 181 0.44 -10.46 -18.23
N ARG A 182 -0.70 -9.78 -18.13
CA ARG A 182 -1.66 -9.64 -19.25
C ARG A 182 -1.56 -8.31 -19.99
N GLN A 183 -0.36 -7.73 -20.05
CA GLN A 183 -0.02 -6.66 -20.97
C GLN A 183 1.09 -7.14 -21.91
N LYS A 184 0.69 -7.87 -22.96
CA LYS A 184 1.37 -7.91 -24.24
C LYS A 184 0.34 -7.56 -25.31
#